data_AF-A0ABD2HK05-F1
#
_entry.id   AF-A0ABD2HK05-F1
#
_cell.length_a   1.000
_cell.length_b   1.000
_cell.length_c   1.000
_cell.angle_alpha   90.00
_cell.angle_beta   90.00
_cell.angle_gamma   90.00
#
_symmetry.space_group_name_H-M   'P 1'
#
loop_
_entity.id
_entity.type
_entity.pdbx_description
1 polymer ?
#
loop_
_entity_poly.entity_id
_entity_poly.type
_entity_poly.pdbx_seq_one_letter_code
_entity_poly.pdbx_strand_id
1 'polypeptide(L)'
;MPCFVFQAPINFSNSEFYGFSEFFYCTEDVLRLGGQYDSRKYSKAAMDYCATKWSTLKQRLDNKLFSQQADISRLKYQCFKSAWMFEVLHSGFRFPPDYRSLRTAQLVYDKEVQWTLGAILFKTRFLPLRDLQQETLRQNHPSWLRSSFLYNHHLFSLCVLVVVLAILLYILRLRRIHQREQRQSETLKLLWAEEGEALLA
;
A
#
# COMPACT_ATOMS: atom_id res chain seq x y z
N MET A 1 -3.55 29.14 36.93
CA MET A 1 -2.54 29.33 35.87
C MET A 1 -3.21 29.10 34.52
N PRO A 2 -3.09 30.01 33.53
CA PRO A 2 -3.68 29.75 32.23
C PRO A 2 -2.91 28.60 31.57
N CYS A 3 -3.63 27.56 31.15
CA CYS A 3 -3.09 26.42 30.43
C CYS A 3 -2.81 26.85 28.99
N PHE A 4 -1.58 27.28 28.68
CA PHE A 4 -1.15 27.49 27.31
C PHE A 4 -0.80 26.15 26.66
N VAL A 5 -1.14 25.99 25.37
CA VAL A 5 -0.74 24.82 24.59
C VAL A 5 0.77 24.87 24.38
N PHE A 6 1.47 23.77 24.69
CA PHE A 6 2.92 23.68 24.50
C PHE A 6 3.28 23.68 23.00
N GLN A 7 4.27 24.50 22.63
CA GLN A 7 4.87 24.52 21.30
C GLN A 7 6.35 24.18 21.42
N ALA A 8 6.79 23.15 20.69
CA ALA A 8 8.21 22.80 20.61
C ALA A 8 9.04 23.93 19.97
N PRO A 9 10.29 24.15 20.41
CA PRO A 9 11.14 25.20 19.85
C PRO A 9 11.38 24.96 18.35
N ILE A 10 11.19 26.00 17.55
CA ILE A 10 11.42 25.98 16.10
C ILE A 10 12.78 26.60 15.81
N ASN A 11 13.62 25.90 15.05
CA ASN A 11 14.86 26.48 14.54
C ASN A 11 14.59 27.24 13.23
N PHE A 12 14.21 28.52 13.35
CA PHE A 12 13.89 29.37 12.20
C PHE A 12 15.05 29.56 11.20
N SER A 13 16.30 29.32 11.60
CA SER A 13 17.45 29.45 10.70
C SER A 13 17.59 28.26 9.73
N ASN A 14 17.02 27.11 10.08
CA ASN A 14 17.14 25.86 9.33
C ASN A 14 15.78 25.16 9.18
N SER A 15 14.73 25.94 8.97
CA SER A 15 13.38 25.44 8.74
C SER A 15 12.77 26.13 7.53
N GLU A 16 11.82 25.44 6.90
CA GLU A 16 10.90 26.00 5.92
C GLU A 16 9.47 25.60 6.27
N PHE A 17 8.52 26.47 5.96
CA PHE A 17 7.10 26.24 6.24
C PHE A 17 6.24 26.56 5.02
N TYR A 18 5.14 25.83 4.90
CA TYR A 18 4.10 26.09 3.93
C TYR A 18 2.81 26.50 4.66
N GLY A 19 2.24 27.63 4.26
CA GLY A 19 0.97 28.15 4.73
C GLY A 19 -0.14 27.84 3.73
N PHE A 20 -1.08 26.98 4.12
CA PHE A 20 -2.22 26.58 3.30
C PHE A 20 -3.49 27.32 3.70
N SER A 21 -4.55 27.16 2.90
CA SER A 21 -5.89 27.68 3.17
C SER A 21 -5.87 29.19 3.44
N GLU A 22 -6.29 29.68 4.61
CA GLU A 22 -6.35 31.11 4.90
C GLU A 22 -4.99 31.82 4.84
N PHE A 23 -3.88 31.12 5.07
CA PHE A 23 -2.56 31.71 4.84
C PHE A 23 -2.38 32.08 3.36
N PHE A 24 -2.85 31.23 2.45
CA PHE A 24 -2.81 31.51 1.02
C PHE A 24 -3.90 32.50 0.61
N TYR A 25 -5.15 32.26 0.98
CA TYR A 25 -6.27 33.09 0.55
C TYR A 25 -6.15 34.54 1.03
N CYS A 26 -5.67 34.77 2.25
CA CYS A 26 -5.46 36.13 2.75
C CYS A 26 -4.30 36.85 2.05
N THR A 27 -3.34 36.12 1.49
CA THR A 27 -2.25 36.71 0.69
C THR A 27 -2.60 36.88 -0.78
N GLU A 28 -3.36 35.96 -1.37
CA GLU A 28 -3.54 35.91 -2.81
C GLU A 28 -4.85 36.55 -3.28
N ASP A 29 -6.00 36.18 -2.70
CA ASP A 29 -7.31 36.44 -3.32
C ASP A 29 -7.56 37.91 -3.67
N VAL A 30 -7.16 38.80 -2.76
CA VAL A 30 -7.37 40.25 -2.91
C VAL A 30 -6.10 41.07 -2.88
N LEU A 31 -5.03 40.56 -2.26
CA LEU A 31 -3.75 41.28 -2.15
C LEU A 31 -2.75 40.91 -3.25
N ARG A 32 -2.93 39.77 -3.94
CA ARG A 32 -2.02 39.29 -5.01
C ARG A 32 -0.56 39.15 -4.55
N LEU A 33 -0.37 38.68 -3.33
CA LEU A 33 0.91 38.45 -2.66
C LEU A 33 1.14 36.96 -2.34
N GLY A 34 0.50 36.03 -3.05
CA GLY A 34 0.74 34.60 -2.86
C GLY A 34 2.20 34.20 -3.11
N GLY A 35 2.60 33.04 -2.58
CA GLY A 35 3.97 32.53 -2.72
C GLY A 35 4.84 32.90 -1.52
N GLN A 36 6.03 33.46 -1.73
CA GLN A 36 6.94 33.75 -0.63
C GLN A 36 6.41 34.88 0.26
N TYR A 37 6.22 34.59 1.55
CA TYR A 37 5.69 35.55 2.52
C TYR A 37 6.74 36.61 2.90
N ASP A 38 6.31 37.87 2.94
CA ASP A 38 7.06 39.01 3.48
C ASP A 38 6.14 39.81 4.40
N SER A 39 6.47 39.88 5.69
CA SER A 39 5.62 40.47 6.72
C SER A 39 5.33 41.95 6.47
N ARG A 40 6.30 42.72 5.94
CA ARG A 40 6.16 44.16 5.69
C ARG A 40 5.30 44.44 4.48
N LYS A 41 5.51 43.70 3.39
CA LYS A 41 4.67 43.82 2.18
C LYS A 41 3.23 43.42 2.51
N TYR A 42 3.09 42.32 3.25
CA TYR A 42 1.78 41.82 3.65
C TYR A 42 1.03 42.79 4.56
N SER A 43 1.65 43.27 5.64
CA SER A 43 1.00 44.18 6.59
C SER A 43 0.62 45.50 5.90
N LYS A 44 1.49 46.05 5.06
CA LYS A 44 1.20 47.25 4.28
C LYS A 44 0.01 47.06 3.36
N ALA A 45 0.01 46.01 2.54
CA ALA A 45 -1.09 45.73 1.61
C ALA A 45 -2.41 45.46 2.34
N ALA A 46 -2.36 44.76 3.49
CA ALA A 46 -3.54 44.54 4.32
C ALA A 46 -4.08 45.86 4.91
N MET A 47 -3.21 46.74 5.43
CA MET A 47 -3.62 48.06 5.93
C MET A 47 -4.23 48.92 4.83
N ASP A 48 -3.60 48.97 3.64
CA ASP A 48 -4.09 49.73 2.49
C ASP A 48 -5.45 49.21 2.01
N TYR A 49 -5.62 47.89 1.99
CA TYR A 49 -6.90 47.26 1.68
C TYR A 49 -7.97 47.67 2.70
N CYS A 50 -7.66 47.63 4.00
CA CYS A 50 -8.61 47.95 5.06
C CYS A 50 -8.96 49.43 5.18
N ALA A 51 -8.06 50.32 4.76
CA ALA A 51 -8.34 51.74 4.65
C ALA A 51 -9.19 52.10 3.41
N THR A 52 -9.39 51.16 2.48
CA THR A 52 -10.17 51.41 1.26
C THR A 52 -11.68 51.40 1.56
N LYS A 53 -12.40 52.40 1.05
CA LYS A 53 -13.87 52.47 1.21
C LYS A 53 -14.57 51.23 0.64
N TRP A 54 -15.56 50.73 1.37
CA TRP A 54 -16.33 49.54 0.97
C TRP A 54 -16.96 49.64 -0.43
N SER A 55 -17.46 50.83 -0.81
CA SER A 55 -18.01 51.07 -2.15
C SER A 55 -16.96 50.85 -3.25
N THR A 56 -15.73 51.32 -3.05
CA THR A 56 -14.62 51.10 -3.96
C THR A 56 -14.23 49.63 -4.05
N LEU A 57 -14.22 48.91 -2.92
CA LEU A 57 -13.93 47.46 -2.93
C LEU A 57 -14.98 46.68 -3.74
N LYS A 58 -16.26 46.98 -3.57
CA LYS A 58 -17.33 46.36 -4.37
C LYS A 58 -17.18 46.66 -5.86
N GLN A 59 -16.90 47.92 -6.22
CA GLN A 59 -16.66 48.27 -7.62
C GLN A 59 -15.45 47.52 -8.21
N ARG A 60 -14.37 47.33 -7.44
CA ARG A 60 -13.22 46.53 -7.88
C ARG A 60 -13.56 45.06 -8.09
N LEU A 61 -14.45 44.50 -7.26
CA LEU A 61 -14.98 43.14 -7.44
C LEU A 61 -15.82 43.02 -8.71
N ASP A 62 -16.74 43.97 -8.94
CA ASP A 62 -17.58 44.00 -10.15
C ASP A 62 -16.73 44.12 -11.43
N ASN A 63 -15.62 44.85 -11.34
CA ASN A 63 -14.62 44.99 -12.41
C ASN A 63 -13.64 43.81 -12.52
N LYS A 64 -13.84 42.72 -11.75
CA LYS A 64 -13.02 41.50 -11.77
C LYS A 64 -11.52 41.75 -11.51
N LEU A 65 -11.20 42.70 -10.62
CA LEU A 65 -9.81 43.03 -10.27
C LEU A 65 -9.19 42.09 -9.22
N PHE A 66 -10.01 41.25 -8.56
CA PHE A 66 -9.57 40.25 -7.58
C PHE A 66 -9.43 38.85 -8.20
N SER A 67 -9.06 37.84 -7.39
CA SER A 67 -9.03 36.45 -7.85
C SER A 67 -10.42 35.98 -8.29
N GLN A 68 -10.46 34.97 -9.15
CA GLN A 68 -11.74 34.42 -9.62
C GLN A 68 -12.53 33.77 -8.48
N GLN A 69 -11.83 33.37 -7.41
CA GLN A 69 -12.36 32.74 -6.22
C GLN A 69 -12.84 33.77 -5.18
N ALA A 70 -12.45 35.04 -5.32
CA ALA A 70 -12.84 36.09 -4.38
C ALA A 70 -14.31 36.47 -4.57
N ASP A 71 -15.12 36.23 -3.55
CA ASP A 71 -16.52 36.60 -3.49
C ASP A 71 -16.75 37.79 -2.52
N ILE A 72 -18.00 38.23 -2.39
CA ILE A 72 -18.34 39.34 -1.49
C ILE A 72 -18.02 39.00 -0.01
N SER A 73 -18.07 37.70 0.35
CA SER A 73 -17.71 37.22 1.68
C SER A 73 -16.21 37.40 1.94
N ARG A 74 -15.36 37.00 0.98
CA ARG A 74 -13.91 37.22 1.01
C ARG A 74 -13.61 38.68 1.24
N LEU A 75 -14.23 39.59 0.49
CA LEU A 75 -14.03 41.03 0.68
C LEU A 75 -14.41 41.50 2.09
N LYS A 76 -15.58 41.07 2.57
CA LYS A 76 -16.12 41.50 3.87
C LYS A 76 -15.21 41.09 5.04
N TYR A 77 -14.67 39.88 4.99
CA TYR A 77 -13.88 39.33 6.10
C TYR A 77 -12.38 39.44 5.93
N GLN A 78 -11.89 39.88 4.76
CA GLN A 78 -10.46 39.98 4.48
C GLN A 78 -9.70 40.73 5.58
N CYS A 79 -10.18 41.90 6.00
CA CYS A 79 -9.46 42.71 6.98
C CYS A 79 -9.23 41.98 8.30
N PHE A 80 -10.31 41.38 8.81
CA PHE A 80 -10.25 40.59 10.04
C PHE A 80 -9.32 39.38 9.86
N LYS A 81 -9.51 38.61 8.78
CA LYS A 81 -8.72 37.40 8.53
C LYS A 81 -7.24 37.72 8.29
N SER A 82 -6.93 38.85 7.66
CA SER A 82 -5.55 39.29 7.48
C SER A 82 -4.87 39.63 8.81
N ALA A 83 -5.53 40.41 9.66
CA ALA A 83 -5.02 40.74 10.98
C ALA A 83 -4.87 39.48 11.85
N TRP A 84 -5.87 38.60 11.82
CA TRP A 84 -5.83 37.31 12.51
C TRP A 84 -4.67 36.44 12.04
N MET A 85 -4.46 36.31 10.73
CA MET A 85 -3.35 35.54 10.16
C MET A 85 -2.00 36.09 10.61
N PHE A 86 -1.83 37.42 10.60
CA PHE A 86 -0.62 38.08 11.06
C PHE A 86 -0.34 37.82 12.54
N GLU A 87 -1.34 38.01 13.40
CA GLU A 87 -1.21 37.80 14.84
C GLU A 87 -0.98 36.33 15.20
N VAL A 88 -1.70 35.40 14.56
CA VAL A 88 -1.51 33.96 14.78
C VAL A 88 -0.10 33.55 14.36
N LEU A 89 0.42 34.08 13.25
CA LEU A 89 1.76 33.75 12.78
C LEU A 89 2.86 34.32 13.69
N HIS A 90 2.83 35.62 13.94
CA HIS A 90 3.93 36.34 14.61
C HIS A 90 3.81 36.34 16.13
N SER A 91 2.61 36.52 16.68
CA SER A 91 2.37 36.55 18.13
C SER A 91 2.04 35.15 18.68
N GLY A 92 1.22 34.40 17.95
CA GLY A 92 0.81 33.04 18.31
C GLY A 92 1.95 32.03 18.18
N PHE A 93 2.36 31.75 16.95
CA PHE A 93 3.41 30.77 16.63
C PHE A 93 4.83 31.32 16.76
N ARG A 94 4.98 32.62 17.06
CA ARG A 94 6.26 33.28 17.32
C ARG A 94 7.22 33.27 16.12
N PHE A 95 6.69 33.32 14.90
CA PHE A 95 7.52 33.48 13.71
C PHE A 95 8.18 34.87 13.72
N PRO A 96 9.49 35.00 13.51
CA PRO A 96 10.15 36.30 13.39
C PRO A 96 9.56 37.12 12.22
N PRO A 97 9.40 38.45 12.36
CA PRO A 97 8.92 39.30 11.27
C PRO A 97 9.80 39.25 10.02
N ASP A 98 11.09 38.98 10.16
CA ASP A 98 12.06 38.89 9.08
C ASP A 98 12.21 37.47 8.51
N TYR A 99 11.40 36.51 8.95
CA TYR A 99 11.41 35.13 8.46
C TYR A 99 11.00 35.05 6.98
N ARG A 100 11.89 34.51 6.14
CA ARG A 100 11.72 34.46 4.67
C ARG A 100 11.37 33.09 4.11
N SER A 101 11.47 32.05 4.93
CA SER A 101 11.26 30.65 4.51
C SER A 101 9.82 30.17 4.77
N LEU A 102 8.85 31.07 4.64
CA LEU A 102 7.41 30.75 4.64
C LEU A 102 6.87 30.95 3.23
N ARG A 103 6.21 29.92 2.69
CA ARG A 103 5.53 29.99 1.39
C ARG A 103 4.04 29.77 1.58
N THR A 104 3.20 30.67 1.10
CA THR A 104 1.76 30.46 1.05
C THR A 104 1.40 29.82 -0.29
N ALA A 105 0.61 28.75 -0.26
CA ALA A 105 0.24 28.02 -1.46
C ALA A 105 -1.11 27.31 -1.30
N GLN A 106 -1.85 27.18 -2.41
CA GLN A 106 -3.01 26.29 -2.49
C GLN A 106 -2.62 24.88 -2.95
N LEU A 107 -1.66 24.79 -3.87
CA LEU A 107 -1.21 23.55 -4.50
C LEU A 107 0.31 23.43 -4.34
N VAL A 108 0.80 22.19 -4.32
CA VAL A 108 2.22 21.86 -4.35
C VAL A 108 2.45 20.99 -5.58
N TYR A 109 3.27 21.47 -6.52
CA TYR A 109 3.47 20.84 -7.84
C TYR A 109 2.14 20.57 -8.58
N ASP A 110 1.26 21.56 -8.62
CA ASP A 110 -0.08 21.52 -9.25
C ASP A 110 -1.00 20.41 -8.71
N LYS A 111 -0.71 19.93 -7.49
CA LYS A 111 -1.51 18.95 -6.77
C LYS A 111 -1.95 19.48 -5.43
N GLU A 112 -3.17 19.13 -5.05
CA GLU A 112 -3.69 19.43 -3.73
C GLU A 112 -2.97 18.57 -2.68
N VAL A 113 -2.62 19.19 -1.56
CA VAL A 113 -1.95 18.48 -0.46
C VAL A 113 -3.01 17.70 0.33
N GLN A 114 -3.09 16.40 0.06
CA GLN A 114 -4.03 15.48 0.71
C GLN A 114 -3.36 14.77 1.88
N TRP A 115 -3.90 14.93 3.10
CA TRP A 115 -3.40 14.24 4.30
C TRP A 115 -3.58 12.71 4.22
N THR A 116 -4.53 12.24 3.42
CA THR A 116 -4.78 10.82 3.16
C THR A 116 -3.58 10.13 2.50
N LEU A 117 -2.83 10.83 1.65
CA LEU A 117 -1.61 10.32 1.05
C LEU A 117 -0.56 10.00 2.13
N GLY A 118 -0.38 10.90 3.10
CA GLY A 118 0.50 10.69 4.25
C GLY A 118 0.06 9.49 5.09
N ALA A 119 -1.25 9.31 5.30
CA ALA A 119 -1.79 8.17 6.02
C ALA A 119 -1.50 6.84 5.31
N ILE A 120 -1.70 6.79 3.99
CA ILE A 120 -1.38 5.61 3.18
C ILE A 120 0.11 5.31 3.27
N LEU A 121 0.99 6.29 3.01
CA LEU A 121 2.44 6.13 3.10
C LEU A 121 2.89 5.62 4.46
N PHE A 122 2.30 6.15 5.54
CA PHE A 122 2.60 5.70 6.89
C PHE A 122 2.18 4.24 7.13
N LYS A 123 0.98 3.86 6.66
CA LYS A 123 0.48 2.48 6.78
C LYS A 123 1.27 1.50 5.91
N THR A 124 1.78 1.96 4.76
CA THR A 124 2.50 1.13 3.80
C THR A 124 4.02 1.13 3.97
N ARG A 125 4.57 1.89 4.92
CA ARG A 125 6.03 2.08 5.11
C ARG A 125 6.84 0.79 5.26
N PHE A 126 6.23 -0.32 5.67
CA PHE A 126 6.89 -1.60 5.89
C PHE A 126 6.74 -2.59 4.72
N LEU A 127 5.96 -2.28 3.68
CA LEU A 127 5.89 -3.13 2.47
C LEU A 127 7.28 -3.38 1.85
N PRO A 128 8.16 -2.37 1.66
CA PRO A 128 9.49 -2.59 1.09
C PRO A 128 10.39 -3.46 1.99
N LEU A 129 10.18 -3.45 3.31
CA LEU A 129 10.94 -4.29 4.22
C LEU A 129 10.60 -5.77 4.05
N ARG A 130 9.38 -6.12 3.63
CA ARG A 130 9.03 -7.51 3.33
C ARG A 130 9.85 -8.06 2.18
N ASP A 131 10.08 -7.26 1.15
CA ASP A 131 10.86 -7.67 -0.03
C ASP A 131 12.37 -7.79 0.30
N LEU A 132 12.91 -6.85 1.09
CA LEU A 132 14.31 -6.93 1.56
C LEU A 132 14.51 -8.10 2.53
N GLN A 133 13.56 -8.33 3.44
CA GLN A 133 13.66 -9.41 4.41
C GLN A 133 13.36 -10.78 3.79
N GLN A 134 12.69 -10.89 2.65
CA GLN A 134 12.59 -12.15 1.89
C GLN A 134 13.99 -12.63 1.43
N GLU A 135 14.88 -11.71 1.06
CA GLU A 135 16.28 -12.06 0.73
C GLU A 135 17.10 -12.40 1.98
N THR A 136 16.85 -11.73 3.11
CA THR A 136 17.56 -12.01 4.38
C THR A 136 17.02 -13.25 5.12
N LEU A 137 15.71 -13.53 5.01
CA LEU A 137 15.00 -14.72 5.50
C LEU A 137 15.04 -15.89 4.51
N ARG A 138 15.81 -15.79 3.42
CA ARG A 138 16.44 -16.95 2.78
C ARG A 138 17.50 -17.58 3.71
N GLN A 139 17.22 -17.61 5.01
CA GLN A 139 17.95 -18.35 6.03
C GLN A 139 17.72 -19.83 5.77
N ASN A 140 18.82 -20.50 5.40
CA ASN A 140 19.18 -21.87 5.74
C ASN A 140 18.01 -22.73 6.23
N HIS A 141 17.28 -23.33 5.28
CA HIS A 141 16.47 -24.49 5.64
C HIS A 141 17.39 -25.53 6.30
N PRO A 142 17.13 -25.94 7.55
CA PRO A 142 17.89 -27.02 8.15
C PRO A 142 17.69 -28.28 7.30
N SER A 143 18.77 -29.00 7.04
CA SER A 143 18.85 -30.24 6.26
C SER A 143 17.90 -31.37 6.73
N TRP A 144 17.19 -31.16 7.84
CA TRP A 144 16.22 -32.08 8.43
C TRP A 144 15.03 -32.39 7.51
N LEU A 145 14.49 -31.40 6.78
CA LEU A 145 13.40 -31.63 5.81
C LEU A 145 13.83 -32.50 4.62
N ARG A 146 15.13 -32.52 4.28
CA ARG A 146 15.68 -33.36 3.20
C ARG A 146 15.83 -34.83 3.64
N SER A 147 16.15 -35.07 4.91
CA SER A 147 16.22 -36.43 5.49
C SER A 147 14.86 -37.12 5.54
N SER A 148 13.80 -36.40 5.92
CA SER A 148 12.43 -36.95 5.96
C SER A 148 11.88 -37.30 4.57
N PHE A 149 12.30 -36.56 3.53
CA PHE A 149 11.86 -36.82 2.15
C PHE A 149 12.50 -38.08 1.57
N LEU A 150 13.81 -38.29 1.81
CA LEU A 150 14.52 -39.49 1.35
C LEU A 150 14.02 -40.75 2.06
N TYR A 151 13.84 -40.70 3.38
CA TYR A 151 13.33 -41.85 4.15
C TYR A 151 11.91 -42.26 3.71
N ASN A 152 11.02 -41.28 3.53
CA ASN A 152 9.67 -41.56 3.04
C ASN A 152 9.65 -42.07 1.59
N HIS A 153 10.56 -41.63 0.73
CA HIS A 153 10.65 -42.13 -0.65
C HIS A 153 11.10 -43.60 -0.71
N HIS A 154 12.10 -43.97 0.11
CA HIS A 154 12.54 -45.36 0.21
C HIS A 154 11.46 -46.27 0.79
N LEU A 155 10.72 -45.81 1.80
CA LEU A 155 9.60 -46.55 2.38
C LEU A 155 8.48 -46.80 1.36
N PHE A 156 8.10 -45.78 0.59
CA PHE A 156 7.08 -45.91 -0.45
C PHE A 156 7.51 -46.87 -1.57
N SER A 157 8.75 -46.78 -2.03
CA SER A 157 9.30 -47.69 -3.05
C SER A 157 9.29 -49.15 -2.58
N LEU A 158 9.66 -49.40 -1.32
CA LEU A 158 9.66 -50.75 -0.73
C LEU A 158 8.25 -51.33 -0.62
N CYS A 159 7.26 -50.52 -0.20
CA CYS A 159 5.86 -50.96 -0.16
C CYS A 159 5.32 -51.33 -1.55
N VAL A 160 5.62 -50.54 -2.58
CA VAL A 160 5.21 -50.83 -3.95
C VAL A 160 5.84 -52.14 -4.45
N LEU A 161 7.13 -52.36 -4.17
CA LEU A 161 7.83 -53.58 -4.58
C LEU A 161 7.22 -54.85 -3.94
N VAL A 162 6.87 -54.80 -2.66
CA VAL A 162 6.21 -55.92 -1.96
C VAL A 162 4.85 -56.25 -2.58
N VAL A 163 4.03 -55.23 -2.88
CA VAL A 163 2.72 -55.43 -3.52
C VAL A 163 2.86 -56.03 -4.91
N VAL A 164 3.80 -55.53 -5.72
CA VAL A 164 4.05 -56.08 -7.06
C VAL A 164 4.52 -57.53 -7.00
N LEU A 165 5.42 -57.86 -6.08
CA LEU A 165 5.87 -59.25 -5.88
C LEU A 165 4.70 -60.16 -5.46
N ALA A 166 3.83 -59.71 -4.57
CA ALA A 166 2.65 -60.47 -4.17
C ALA A 166 1.70 -60.70 -5.36
N ILE A 167 1.45 -59.68 -6.19
CA ILE A 167 0.66 -59.80 -7.42
C ILE A 167 1.30 -60.77 -8.40
N LEU A 168 2.62 -60.68 -8.62
CA LEU A 168 3.35 -61.59 -9.51
C LEU A 168 3.28 -63.03 -9.01
N LEU A 169 3.50 -63.27 -7.72
CA LEU A 169 3.35 -64.59 -7.12
C LEU A 169 1.92 -65.11 -7.22
N TYR A 170 0.92 -64.25 -7.04
CA TYR A 170 -0.49 -64.59 -7.22
C TYR A 170 -0.78 -65.01 -8.67
N ILE A 171 -0.35 -64.23 -9.66
CA ILE A 171 -0.51 -64.56 -11.09
C ILE A 171 0.25 -65.83 -11.45
N LEU A 172 1.49 -66.00 -10.97
CA LEU A 172 2.28 -67.22 -11.22
C LEU A 172 1.60 -68.44 -10.58
N ARG A 173 1.03 -68.31 -9.38
CA ARG A 173 0.25 -69.36 -8.73
C ARG A 173 -1.00 -69.69 -9.54
N LEU A 174 -1.75 -68.69 -10.01
CA LEU A 174 -2.89 -68.89 -10.90
C LEU A 174 -2.48 -69.58 -12.21
N ARG A 175 -1.39 -69.14 -12.85
CA ARG A 175 -0.88 -69.79 -14.07
C ARG A 175 -0.48 -71.25 -13.80
N ARG A 176 0.16 -71.55 -12.67
CA ARG A 176 0.49 -72.94 -12.30
C ARG A 176 -0.76 -73.77 -12.04
N ILE A 177 -1.78 -73.22 -11.39
CA ILE A 177 -3.05 -73.92 -11.14
C ILE A 177 -3.77 -74.15 -12.47
N HIS A 178 -3.88 -73.14 -13.32
CA HIS A 178 -4.53 -73.25 -14.63
C HIS A 178 -3.79 -74.24 -15.55
N GLN A 179 -2.45 -74.25 -15.55
CA GLN A 179 -1.65 -75.27 -16.25
C GLN A 179 -1.83 -76.68 -15.68
N ARG A 180 -2.14 -76.83 -14.39
CA ARG A 180 -2.47 -78.13 -13.78
C ARG A 180 -3.86 -78.58 -14.21
N GLU A 181 -4.85 -77.69 -14.20
CA GLU A 181 -6.21 -77.98 -14.67
C GLU A 181 -6.24 -78.31 -16.17
N GLN A 182 -5.45 -77.59 -16.99
CA GLN A 182 -5.35 -77.86 -18.42
C GLN A 182 -4.72 -79.23 -18.70
N ARG A 183 -3.65 -79.60 -17.97
CA ARG A 183 -3.08 -80.96 -18.02
C ARG A 183 -4.08 -82.04 -17.57
N GLN A 184 -4.86 -81.78 -16.52
CA GLN A 184 -5.92 -82.72 -16.09
C GLN A 184 -7.04 -82.86 -17.14
N SER A 185 -7.43 -81.78 -17.81
CA SER A 185 -8.42 -81.82 -18.89
C SER A 185 -7.90 -82.56 -20.12
N GLU A 186 -6.63 -82.40 -20.48
CA GLU A 186 -5.99 -83.16 -21.57
C GLU A 186 -5.90 -84.65 -21.25
N THR A 187 -5.51 -85.04 -20.02
CA THR A 187 -5.53 -86.45 -19.61
C THR A 187 -6.93 -87.04 -19.58
N LEU A 188 -7.93 -86.27 -19.16
CA LEU A 188 -9.33 -86.70 -19.17
C LEU A 188 -9.78 -86.94 -20.63
N LYS A 189 -9.53 -86.00 -21.54
CA LYS A 189 -9.87 -86.15 -22.97
C LYS A 189 -9.22 -87.36 -23.63
N LEU A 190 -7.97 -87.68 -23.28
CA LEU A 190 -7.29 -88.89 -23.75
C LEU A 190 -7.99 -90.17 -23.26
N LEU A 191 -8.43 -90.21 -21.99
CA LEU A 191 -9.21 -91.33 -21.45
C LEU A 191 -10.56 -91.49 -22.17
N TRP A 192 -11.29 -90.40 -22.43
CA TRP A 192 -12.54 -90.45 -23.20
C TRP A 192 -12.33 -90.85 -24.67
N ALA A 193 -11.16 -90.56 -25.25
CA ALA A 193 -10.82 -90.97 -26.60
C ALA A 193 -10.55 -92.49 -26.69
N GLU A 194 -9.83 -93.07 -25.72
CA GLU A 194 -9.65 -94.52 -25.64
C GLU A 194 -10.98 -95.26 -25.40
N GLU A 195 -11.86 -94.70 -24.55
CA GLU A 195 -13.17 -95.29 -24.27
C GLU A 195 -14.12 -95.19 -25.49
N GLY A 196 -13.99 -94.14 -26.30
CA GLY A 196 -14.70 -93.99 -27.57
C GLY A 196 -14.22 -94.95 -28.67
N GLU A 197 -12.93 -95.25 -28.73
CA GLU A 197 -12.39 -96.26 -29.66
C GLU A 197 -12.74 -97.69 -29.23
N ALA A 198 -12.84 -97.97 -27.92
CA ALA A 198 -13.27 -99.28 -27.40
C ALA A 198 -14.77 -99.59 -27.60
N LEU A 199 -15.60 -98.58 -27.87
CA LEU A 199 -17.03 -98.73 -28.18
C LEU A 199 -17.34 -98.90 -29.68
N LEU A 200 -16.32 -98.80 -30.56
CA LEU A 200 -16.44 -98.94 -32.02
C LEU A 200 -15.66 -100.14 -32.59
N ALA A 201 -15.16 -101.04 -31.74
CA ALA A 201 -14.59 -102.35 -32.11
C ALA A 201 -15.51 -103.49 -31.64
#